data_AF-A0A7W8LAD0-F1
#
_entry.id   AF-A0A7W8LAD0-F1
#
_cell.length_a   1.000
_cell.length_b   1.000
_cell.length_c   1.000
_cell.angle_alpha   90.00
_cell.angle_beta   90.00
_cell.angle_gamma   90.00
#
_symmetry.space_group_name_H-M   'P 1'
#
loop_
_entity.id
_entity.type
_entity.pdbx_description
1 polymer ?
#
loop_
_entity_poly.entity_id
_entity_poly.type
_entity_poly.pdbx_seq_one_letter_code
_entity_poly.pdbx_strand_id
1 'polypeptide(L)'
;MSKITNWVEESKVPTSVMTYRTDSSNNVTASRPVYPYPAVAKYTGSGDWHDGANYTQGAPLYTAASRTWAGSSFYATPDTPATRGVAAP
;
A
#
# COMPACT_ATOMS: atom_id res chain seq x y z
N MET A 1 10.20 -17.88 1.70
CA MET A 1 9.61 -17.04 2.77
C MET A 1 8.54 -16.15 2.16
N SER A 2 7.42 -15.91 2.85
CA SER A 2 6.37 -14.99 2.39
C SER A 2 6.76 -13.53 2.64
N LYS A 3 6.21 -12.59 1.87
CA LYS A 3 6.41 -11.14 2.06
C LYS A 3 5.99 -10.66 3.46
N ILE A 4 4.98 -11.30 4.07
CA ILE A 4 4.54 -11.00 5.43
C ILE A 4 5.64 -11.31 6.45
N THR A 5 6.30 -12.45 6.33
CA THR A 5 7.32 -12.87 7.30
C THR A 5 8.52 -11.93 7.25
N ASN A 6 9.01 -11.57 6.06
CA ASN A 6 10.09 -10.60 5.94
C ASN A 6 9.70 -9.21 6.49
N TRP A 7 8.44 -8.81 6.37
CA TRP A 7 8.00 -7.54 6.95
C TRP A 7 8.02 -7.60 8.48
N VAL A 8 7.44 -8.64 9.07
CA VAL A 8 7.31 -8.76 10.53
C VAL A 8 8.67 -9.02 11.19
N GLU A 9 9.47 -9.92 10.63
CA GLU A 9 10.70 -10.41 11.28
C GLU A 9 11.94 -9.59 10.91
N GLU A 10 11.97 -8.99 9.72
CA GLU A 10 13.15 -8.28 9.19
C GLU A 10 12.90 -6.78 9.00
N SER A 11 11.71 -6.28 9.37
CA SER A 11 11.28 -4.90 9.07
C SER A 11 11.38 -4.55 7.57
N LYS A 12 11.33 -5.54 6.69
CA LYS A 12 11.50 -5.35 5.24
C LYS A 12 10.14 -5.17 4.57
N VAL A 13 9.72 -3.90 4.46
CA VAL A 13 8.47 -3.53 3.80
C VAL A 13 8.50 -3.96 2.33
N PRO A 14 7.47 -4.66 1.82
CA PRO A 14 7.40 -5.03 0.43
C PRO A 14 7.20 -3.78 -0.45
N THR A 15 8.14 -3.54 -1.38
CA THR A 15 7.99 -2.50 -2.41
C THR A 15 7.00 -2.88 -3.50
N SER A 16 6.73 -4.19 -3.65
CA SER A 16 5.65 -4.73 -4.48
C SER A 16 5.35 -6.19 -4.12
N VAL A 17 4.15 -6.65 -4.45
CA VAL A 17 3.76 -8.07 -4.37
C VAL A 17 3.41 -8.56 -5.78
N MET A 18 4.12 -9.58 -6.28
CA MET A 18 3.79 -10.16 -7.59
C MET A 18 2.52 -11.00 -7.49
N THR A 19 1.59 -10.80 -8.43
CA THR A 19 0.34 -11.54 -8.54
C THR A 19 0.29 -12.30 -9.85
N TYR A 20 -0.48 -13.38 -9.89
CA TYR A 20 -0.59 -14.28 -11.04
C TYR A 20 -2.05 -14.57 -11.32
N ARG A 21 -2.42 -14.57 -12.60
CA ARG A 21 -3.70 -15.08 -13.08
C ARG A 21 -3.47 -16.50 -13.58
N THR A 22 -4.28 -17.44 -13.15
CA THR A 22 -4.24 -18.84 -13.61
C THR A 22 -5.47 -19.20 -14.42
N ASP A 23 -5.34 -20.18 -15.32
CA ASP A 23 -6.49 -20.83 -15.98
C ASP A 23 -7.12 -21.92 -15.08
N SER A 24 -8.11 -22.64 -15.62
CA SER A 24 -8.77 -23.77 -14.92
C SER A 24 -7.85 -24.95 -14.64
N SER A 25 -6.69 -25.02 -15.31
CA SER A 25 -5.67 -26.05 -15.15
C SER A 25 -4.52 -25.58 -14.27
N ASN A 26 -4.67 -24.44 -13.58
CA ASN A 26 -3.66 -23.79 -12.73
C ASN A 26 -2.39 -23.32 -13.48
N ASN A 27 -2.42 -23.20 -14.81
CA ASN A 27 -1.31 -22.61 -15.55
C ASN A 27 -1.36 -21.09 -15.43
N VAL A 28 -0.22 -20.45 -15.17
CA VAL A 28 -0.11 -18.99 -15.15
C VAL A 28 -0.31 -18.44 -16.56
N THR A 29 -1.32 -17.59 -16.73
CA THR A 29 -1.66 -16.92 -18.00
C THR A 29 -1.28 -15.44 -18.01
N ALA A 30 -1.03 -14.83 -16.85
CA ALA A 30 -0.53 -13.47 -16.73
C ALA A 30 0.06 -13.23 -15.33
N SER A 31 0.94 -12.24 -15.21
CA SER A 31 1.46 -11.77 -13.93
C SER A 31 1.53 -10.24 -13.84
N ARG A 32 1.31 -9.68 -12.65
CA ARG A 32 1.34 -8.23 -12.39
C ARG A 32 1.89 -7.90 -11.01
N PRO A 33 2.82 -6.93 -10.88
CA PRO A 33 3.19 -6.42 -9.57
C PRO A 33 2.07 -5.50 -9.02
N VAL A 34 1.68 -5.72 -7.78
CA VAL A 34 0.85 -4.79 -6.98
C VAL A 34 1.80 -3.91 -6.18
N TYR A 35 1.68 -2.60 -6.37
CA TYR A 35 2.46 -1.59 -5.65
C TYR A 35 1.67 -1.04 -4.46
N PRO A 36 2.34 -0.50 -3.43
CA PRO A 36 1.68 0.20 -2.33
C PRO A 36 0.78 1.34 -2.86
N TYR A 37 -0.43 1.42 -2.32
CA TYR A 37 -1.36 2.51 -2.62
C TYR A 37 -0.68 3.86 -2.35
N PRO A 38 -0.87 4.89 -3.20
CA PRO A 38 -1.79 4.95 -4.35
C PRO A 38 -1.20 4.55 -5.71
N ALA A 39 0.00 3.97 -5.74
CA ALA A 39 0.66 3.64 -7.00
C ALA A 39 -0.01 2.47 -7.73
N VAL A 40 0.10 2.46 -9.07
CA VAL A 40 -0.46 1.42 -9.94
C VAL A 40 0.63 0.81 -10.81
N ALA A 41 0.41 -0.40 -11.34
CA ALA A 41 1.35 -1.00 -12.30
C ALA A 41 1.27 -0.28 -13.65
N LYS A 42 2.41 0.19 -14.16
CA LYS A 42 2.55 0.82 -15.47
C LYS A 42 3.38 -0.07 -16.39
N TYR A 43 2.81 -0.48 -17.52
CA TYR A 43 3.54 -1.22 -18.56
C TYR A 43 4.67 -0.35 -19.11
N THR A 44 5.84 -0.95 -19.33
CA THR A 44 7.05 -0.25 -19.80
C THR A 44 6.94 0.23 -21.25
N GLY A 45 6.00 -0.33 -22.02
CA GLY A 45 5.80 0.00 -23.44
C GLY A 45 6.43 -1.02 -24.39
N SER A 46 7.10 -2.05 -23.87
CA SER A 46 7.75 -3.12 -24.66
C SER A 46 7.74 -4.46 -23.91
N GLY A 47 7.84 -5.57 -24.66
CA GLY A 47 7.80 -6.93 -24.10
C GLY A 47 6.40 -7.53 -24.02
N ASP A 48 6.25 -8.77 -23.58
CA ASP A 48 4.92 -9.38 -23.41
C ASP A 48 4.15 -8.67 -22.28
N TRP A 49 2.96 -8.19 -22.59
CA TRP A 49 2.08 -7.58 -21.60
C TRP A 49 1.53 -8.61 -20.61
N HIS A 50 1.65 -9.91 -20.81
CA HIS A 50 1.31 -10.92 -19.79
C HIS A 50 2.44 -11.14 -18.76
N ASP A 51 3.64 -10.67 -19.03
CA ASP A 51 4.78 -10.80 -18.13
C ASP A 51 4.90 -9.59 -17.19
N GLY A 52 4.83 -9.86 -15.89
CA GLY A 52 4.91 -8.88 -14.82
C GLY A 52 6.27 -8.19 -14.72
N ALA A 53 7.33 -8.74 -15.33
CA ALA A 53 8.64 -8.09 -15.44
C ALA A 53 8.59 -6.83 -16.34
N ASN A 54 7.61 -6.73 -17.23
CA ASN A 54 7.44 -5.58 -18.13
C ASN A 54 6.57 -4.46 -17.51
N TYR A 55 6.48 -4.42 -16.17
CA TYR A 55 5.74 -3.42 -15.43
C TYR A 55 6.63 -2.71 -14.40
N THR A 56 6.42 -1.40 -14.26
CA THR A 56 7.07 -0.56 -13.25
C THR A 56 6.02 0.17 -12.41
N GLN A 57 6.46 0.80 -11.31
CA GLN A 57 5.58 1.62 -10.47
C GLN A 57 5.15 2.87 -11.24
N GLY A 58 3.84 3.03 -11.41
CA GLY A 58 3.19 4.18 -12.04
C GLY A 58 2.56 5.14 -11.03
N ALA A 59 2.28 6.35 -11.49
CA ALA A 59 1.55 7.35 -10.72
C ALA A 59 0.10 6.91 -10.45
N PRO A 60 -0.55 7.43 -9.39
CA PRO A 60 -1.96 7.18 -9.12
C PRO A 60 -2.86 7.52 -10.31
N LEU A 61 -3.87 6.69 -10.58
CA LEU A 61 -4.90 6.99 -11.58
C LEU A 61 -5.82 8.14 -11.14
N TYR A 62 -5.96 8.33 -9.83
CA TYR A 62 -6.75 9.39 -9.22
C TYR A 62 -5.88 10.16 -8.24
N THR A 63 -5.73 11.46 -8.47
CA THR A 63 -4.95 12.38 -7.63
C THR A 63 -5.83 13.33 -6.82
N ALA A 64 -7.16 13.21 -6.92
CA ALA A 64 -8.08 14.02 -6.14
C ALA A 64 -7.87 13.73 -4.65
N ALA A 65 -7.59 14.78 -3.88
CA ALA A 65 -7.45 14.66 -2.44
C ALA A 65 -8.74 14.07 -1.84
N SER A 66 -8.59 13.07 -0.97
CA SER A 66 -9.69 12.61 -0.14
C SER A 66 -10.24 13.80 0.65
N ARG A 67 -11.57 13.95 0.71
CA ARG A 67 -12.18 14.99 1.54
C ARG A 67 -11.72 14.83 2.98
N THR A 68 -11.61 15.96 3.69
CA THR A 68 -11.39 15.97 5.13
C THR A 68 -12.43 15.11 5.80
N TRP A 69 -11.99 14.01 6.44
CA TRP A 69 -12.88 13.13 7.16
C TRP A 69 -13.26 13.77 8.50
N ALA A 70 -14.48 13.48 8.98
CA ALA A 70 -15.12 14.23 10.06
C ALA A 70 -14.37 14.24 11.40
N GLY A 71 -13.51 13.26 11.67
CA GLY A 71 -12.70 13.19 12.90
C GLY A 71 -11.23 13.56 12.72
N SER A 72 -10.84 14.15 11.59
CA SER A 72 -9.45 14.61 11.38
C SER A 72 -8.95 15.55 12.49
N SER A 73 -9.86 16.31 13.11
CA SER A 73 -9.58 17.18 14.25
C SER A 73 -9.12 16.43 15.51
N PHE A 74 -9.43 15.15 15.68
CA PHE A 74 -8.97 14.36 16.84
C PHE A 74 -7.45 14.14 16.85
N TYR A 75 -6.77 14.37 15.72
CA TYR A 75 -5.34 14.15 15.56
C TYR A 75 -4.56 15.45 15.30
N ALA A 76 -5.23 16.60 15.31
CA ALA A 76 -4.64 17.89 14.95
C ALA A 76 -3.96 18.61 16.12
N THR A 77 -4.25 18.21 17.36
CA THR A 77 -3.65 18.80 18.57
C THR A 77 -2.76 17.77 19.26
N PRO A 78 -1.47 18.06 19.50
CA PRO A 78 -0.70 17.31 20.48
C PRO A 78 -1.43 17.39 21.81
N ASP A 79 -1.73 16.24 22.42
CA ASP A 79 -2.31 16.18 23.76
C ASP A 79 -1.42 16.97 24.70
N THR A 80 -1.87 18.17 25.09
CA THR A 80 -1.29 18.86 26.22
C THR A 80 -1.96 18.24 27.43
N PRO A 81 -1.27 17.44 28.27
CA PRO A 81 -1.90 16.82 29.41
C PRO A 81 -2.49 17.91 30.30
N ALA A 82 -3.82 17.94 30.41
CA ALA A 82 -4.48 18.86 31.32
C ALA A 82 -4.25 18.35 32.75
N THR A 83 -3.30 18.94 33.46
CA THR A 83 -3.16 18.76 34.91
C THR A 83 -4.38 19.37 35.59
N ARG A 84 -5.46 18.58 35.75
CA ARG A 84 -6.57 18.96 36.63
C ARG A 84 -6.13 18.68 38.07
N GLY A 85 -5.54 19.69 38.71
CA GLY A 85 -5.35 19.68 40.16
C GLY A 85 -6.71 19.59 40.84
N VAL A 86 -6.97 18.50 41.56
CA VAL A 86 -8.03 18.43 42.56
C VAL A 86 -7.48 19.09 43.82
N ALA A 87 -8.19 20.08 44.35
CA ALA A 87 -7.88 20.64 45.67
C ALA A 87 -8.06 19.53 46.72
N ALA A 88 -7.00 19.27 47.50
CA ALA A 88 -7.06 18.33 48.61
C ALA A 88 -8.00 18.89 49.72
N PRO A 89 -8.72 18.00 50.44
CA PRO A 89 -9.65 18.37 51.50
C PRO A 89 -8.97 18.96 52.75
#